data_AF-A0A6I0F8M6-F1
#
_entry.id   AF-A0A6I0F8M6-F1
#
_cell.length_a   1.000
_cell.length_b   1.000
_cell.length_c   1.000
_cell.angle_alpha   90.00
_cell.angle_beta   90.00
_cell.angle_gamma   90.00
#
_symmetry.space_group_name_H-M   'P 1'
#
loop_
_entity.id
_entity.type
_entity.pdbx_description
1 polymer ?
#
loop_
_entity_poly.entity_id
_entity_poly.type
_entity_poly.pdbx_seq_one_letter_code
_entity_poly.pdbx_strand_id
1 'polypeptide(L)'
;MRGIPMIKIAVIVPKDLVETTKLAAEEFQEHIVVEEGSMKIGLDLAKKYESLDFDVLIARSGTKLLFKSAGIQIPSISIPLTVRDIYDSLKDAEECDSKITIIAFQNMLSVCRDFTDITERSINIIEVDNEKEVEEKIIDLKKSSSNRVIIGGGIIARYGPKYGFKTIVFKTGKSSIIKAIKEGIKVAKATKEEKKRGARFKGIVENSRDGIFSFDKNGLINTFNSSAEKLLKAKGEDIVGKHIDDAFPQFELMEVLDSGVGEVEVVKSINDKKMMVSKIPIKVNNEVTDGVVMLHDINRIQQMEEKIRRDALSSGFSANYTFEDMVSYSQKSKEVIEIAKEYAKVDSTI
;
A
#
# COMPACT_ATOMS: atom_id res chain seq x y z
N MET A 1 0.46 -22.60 -12.67
CA MET A 1 0.25 -21.17 -12.35
C MET A 1 -0.49 -21.09 -11.01
N ARG A 2 0.15 -20.64 -9.93
CA ARG A 2 -0.59 -20.34 -8.68
C ARG A 2 -1.45 -19.11 -8.95
N GLY A 3 -2.77 -19.26 -8.91
CA GLY A 3 -3.72 -18.18 -9.15
C GLY A 3 -3.49 -16.99 -8.22
N ILE A 4 -3.84 -15.80 -8.67
CA ILE A 4 -3.86 -14.60 -7.83
C ILE A 4 -4.77 -14.92 -6.63
N PRO A 5 -4.31 -14.72 -5.37
CA PRO A 5 -5.15 -14.97 -4.20
C PRO A 5 -6.43 -14.15 -4.32
N MET A 6 -7.57 -14.86 -4.24
CA MET A 6 -8.91 -14.30 -4.36
C MET A 6 -9.08 -13.12 -3.39
N ILE A 7 -9.68 -12.03 -3.86
CA ILE A 7 -9.93 -10.85 -3.03
C ILE A 7 -11.03 -11.19 -2.02
N LYS A 8 -10.83 -10.84 -0.74
CA LYS A 8 -11.78 -11.05 0.34
C LYS A 8 -12.39 -9.72 0.78
N ILE A 9 -13.72 -9.61 0.73
CA ILE A 9 -14.46 -8.40 1.05
C ILE A 9 -15.49 -8.72 2.11
N ALA A 10 -15.57 -7.91 3.16
CA ALA A 10 -16.64 -7.99 4.15
C ALA A 10 -17.58 -6.79 3.97
N VAL A 11 -18.85 -7.06 3.68
CA VAL A 11 -19.90 -6.05 3.51
C VAL A 11 -20.80 -6.07 4.74
N ILE A 12 -20.68 -5.02 5.56
CA ILE A 12 -21.35 -4.89 6.85
C ILE A 12 -22.49 -3.89 6.69
N VAL A 13 -23.72 -4.38 6.71
CA VAL A 13 -24.93 -3.60 6.41
C VAL A 13 -26.03 -3.83 7.44
N PRO A 14 -26.93 -2.87 7.66
CA PRO A 14 -28.11 -3.11 8.50
C PRO A 14 -29.03 -4.17 7.88
N LYS A 15 -29.90 -4.75 8.72
CA LYS A 15 -30.79 -5.86 8.39
C LYS A 15 -31.58 -5.67 7.10
N ASP A 16 -32.10 -4.46 6.86
CA ASP A 16 -32.91 -4.11 5.70
C ASP A 16 -32.16 -4.23 4.36
N LEU A 17 -30.82 -4.17 4.38
CA LEU A 17 -29.99 -4.24 3.18
C LEU A 17 -29.31 -5.59 2.97
N VAL A 18 -29.42 -6.53 3.91
CA VAL A 18 -28.69 -7.82 3.85
C VAL A 18 -29.04 -8.59 2.57
N GLU A 19 -30.33 -8.77 2.26
CA GLU A 19 -30.75 -9.53 1.08
C GLU A 19 -30.37 -8.84 -0.23
N THR A 20 -30.59 -7.52 -0.34
CA THR A 20 -30.16 -6.75 -1.51
C THR A 20 -28.64 -6.81 -1.70
N THR A 21 -27.87 -6.85 -0.61
CA THR A 21 -26.41 -6.94 -0.65
C THR A 21 -25.96 -8.33 -1.08
N LYS A 22 -26.61 -9.41 -0.63
CA LYS A 22 -26.34 -10.77 -1.12
C LYS A 22 -26.57 -10.89 -2.62
N LEU A 23 -27.73 -10.42 -3.10
CA LEU A 23 -28.05 -10.42 -4.54
C LEU A 23 -27.10 -9.55 -5.37
N ALA A 24 -26.54 -8.48 -4.79
CA ALA A 24 -25.51 -7.67 -5.43
C ALA A 24 -24.16 -8.40 -5.47
N ALA A 25 -23.82 -9.13 -4.40
CA ALA A 25 -22.57 -9.87 -4.28
C ALA A 25 -22.47 -11.04 -5.28
N GLU A 26 -23.59 -11.66 -5.65
CA GLU A 26 -23.66 -12.73 -6.66
C GLU A 26 -23.13 -12.33 -8.05
N GLU A 27 -23.07 -11.02 -8.36
CA GLU A 27 -22.52 -10.52 -9.64
C GLU A 27 -20.98 -10.55 -9.70
N PHE A 28 -20.32 -10.94 -8.61
CA PHE A 28 -18.87 -10.86 -8.44
C PHE A 28 -18.25 -12.24 -8.20
N GLN A 29 -17.00 -12.41 -8.63
CA GLN A 29 -16.24 -13.66 -8.48
C GLN A 29 -15.36 -13.66 -7.22
N GLU A 30 -15.22 -12.51 -6.57
CA GLU A 30 -14.47 -12.32 -5.34
C GLU A 30 -15.16 -13.02 -4.14
N HIS A 31 -14.37 -13.28 -3.09
CA HIS A 31 -14.91 -13.82 -1.85
C HIS A 31 -15.57 -12.72 -1.04
N ILE A 32 -16.89 -12.58 -1.20
CA ILE A 32 -17.68 -11.54 -0.52
C ILE A 32 -18.49 -12.17 0.61
N VAL A 33 -18.25 -11.70 1.84
CA VAL A 33 -19.05 -12.05 3.01
C VAL A 33 -19.98 -10.88 3.35
N VAL A 34 -21.27 -11.16 3.49
CA VAL A 34 -22.28 -10.17 3.86
C VAL A 34 -22.72 -10.41 5.29
N GLU A 35 -22.65 -9.37 6.13
CA GLU A 35 -22.93 -9.46 7.56
C GLU A 35 -23.94 -8.40 7.97
N GLU A 36 -24.85 -8.79 8.87
CA GLU A 36 -25.78 -7.88 9.51
C GLU A 36 -25.07 -7.13 10.64
N GLY A 37 -24.86 -5.83 10.46
CA GLY A 37 -24.18 -5.01 11.45
C GLY A 37 -24.34 -3.52 11.21
N SER A 38 -24.45 -2.76 12.30
CA SER A 38 -24.44 -1.30 12.28
C SER A 38 -23.85 -0.75 13.57
N MET A 39 -23.28 0.46 13.49
CA MET A 39 -22.66 1.14 14.62
C MET A 39 -21.68 0.22 15.36
N LYS A 40 -21.85 0.03 16.68
CA LYS A 40 -20.97 -0.80 17.52
C LYS A 40 -20.83 -2.24 17.00
N ILE A 41 -21.95 -2.89 16.64
CA ILE A 41 -21.92 -4.26 16.09
C ILE A 41 -21.11 -4.30 14.79
N GLY A 42 -21.29 -3.29 13.93
CA GLY A 42 -20.54 -3.19 12.69
C GLY A 42 -19.04 -2.96 12.92
N LEU A 43 -18.67 -2.21 13.96
CA LEU A 43 -17.27 -2.03 14.36
C LEU A 43 -16.65 -3.33 14.90
N ASP A 44 -17.38 -4.09 15.71
CA ASP A 44 -16.90 -5.37 16.24
C ASP A 44 -16.67 -6.39 15.10
N LEU A 45 -17.56 -6.41 14.11
CA LEU A 45 -17.37 -7.18 12.88
C LEU A 45 -16.17 -6.69 12.07
N ALA A 46 -15.98 -5.37 11.93
CA ALA A 46 -14.83 -4.82 11.22
C ALA A 46 -13.49 -5.29 11.84
N LYS A 47 -13.37 -5.27 13.17
CA LYS A 47 -12.20 -5.80 13.90
C LYS A 47 -12.00 -7.30 13.67
N LYS A 48 -13.09 -8.08 13.70
CA LYS A 48 -13.04 -9.51 13.36
C LYS A 48 -12.47 -9.72 11.96
N TYR A 49 -12.98 -9.02 10.95
CA TYR A 49 -12.55 -9.22 9.56
C TYR A 49 -11.13 -8.71 9.29
N GLU A 50 -10.68 -7.68 9.99
CA GLU A 50 -9.27 -7.27 10.02
C GLU A 50 -8.34 -8.39 10.52
N SER A 51 -8.71 -9.05 11.62
CA SER A 51 -7.94 -10.19 12.14
C SER A 51 -7.93 -11.42 11.22
N LEU A 52 -8.91 -11.52 10.30
CA LEU A 52 -9.04 -12.62 9.33
C LEU A 52 -8.38 -12.32 7.97
N ASP A 53 -7.57 -11.26 7.89
CA ASP A 53 -6.83 -10.85 6.69
C ASP A 53 -7.77 -10.64 5.48
N PHE A 54 -8.87 -9.92 5.73
CA PHE A 54 -9.72 -9.42 4.66
C PHE A 54 -9.09 -8.19 4.00
N ASP A 55 -9.33 -8.03 2.70
CA ASP A 55 -8.67 -7.00 1.91
C ASP A 55 -9.36 -5.65 2.03
N VAL A 56 -10.70 -5.64 2.13
CA VAL A 56 -11.52 -4.43 2.18
C VAL A 56 -12.79 -4.64 3.01
N LEU A 57 -13.17 -3.62 3.77
CA LEU A 57 -14.49 -3.48 4.39
C LEU A 57 -15.39 -2.59 3.56
N ILE A 58 -16.68 -2.92 3.52
CA ILE A 58 -17.71 -2.07 2.93
C ILE A 58 -18.79 -1.87 3.98
N ALA A 59 -19.15 -0.62 4.27
CA ALA A 59 -20.19 -0.33 5.25
C ALA A 59 -21.00 0.92 4.88
N ARG A 60 -22.18 1.07 5.51
CA ARG A 60 -22.96 2.30 5.44
C ARG A 60 -22.32 3.44 6.24
N SER A 61 -22.48 4.66 5.73
CA SER A 61 -22.00 5.94 6.27
C SER A 61 -21.67 5.96 7.77
N GLY A 62 -22.66 5.95 8.65
CA GLY A 62 -22.45 6.09 10.10
C GLY A 62 -21.56 5.00 10.71
N THR A 63 -21.72 3.75 10.28
CA THR A 63 -20.89 2.62 10.74
C THR A 63 -19.44 2.78 10.29
N LYS A 64 -19.20 3.22 9.04
CA LYS A 64 -17.84 3.42 8.53
C LYS A 64 -17.10 4.53 9.27
N LEU A 65 -17.79 5.62 9.66
CA LEU A 65 -17.17 6.70 10.44
C LEU A 65 -16.51 6.17 11.72
N LEU A 66 -17.09 5.15 12.35
CA LEU A 66 -16.53 4.50 13.54
C LEU A 66 -15.24 3.71 13.25
N PHE A 67 -15.05 3.20 12.03
CA PHE A 67 -13.85 2.44 11.67
C PHE A 67 -12.60 3.32 11.76
N LYS A 68 -12.70 4.55 11.25
CA LYS A 68 -11.59 5.52 11.27
C LYS A 68 -11.22 5.89 12.70
N SER A 69 -12.19 6.23 13.54
CA SER A 69 -11.95 6.60 14.95
C SER A 69 -11.44 5.44 15.80
N ALA A 70 -11.73 4.19 15.40
CA ALA A 70 -11.28 2.99 16.09
C ALA A 70 -9.91 2.46 15.61
N GLY A 71 -9.28 3.12 14.62
CA GLY A 71 -7.95 2.74 14.13
C GLY A 71 -7.93 1.49 13.26
N ILE A 72 -9.05 1.13 12.61
CA ILE A 72 -9.07 0.04 11.62
C ILE A 72 -8.12 0.37 10.46
N GLN A 73 -7.18 -0.52 10.18
CA GLN A 73 -6.11 -0.37 9.20
C GLN A 73 -6.50 -0.91 7.83
N ILE A 74 -7.39 -1.91 7.77
CA ILE A 74 -7.86 -2.41 6.48
C ILE A 74 -8.68 -1.34 5.73
N PRO A 75 -8.49 -1.15 4.41
CA PRO A 75 -9.22 -0.15 3.66
C PRO A 75 -10.74 -0.33 3.78
N SER A 76 -11.47 0.79 3.89
CA SER A 76 -12.93 0.76 4.00
C SER A 76 -13.65 1.66 2.98
N ILE A 77 -14.71 1.14 2.36
CA ILE A 77 -15.54 1.82 1.37
C ILE A 77 -16.90 2.14 1.96
N SER A 78 -17.43 3.32 1.62
CA SER A 78 -18.79 3.71 1.99
C SER A 78 -19.76 3.22 0.93
N ILE A 79 -20.91 2.69 1.33
CA ILE A 79 -22.05 2.58 0.43
C ILE A 79 -22.71 3.97 0.36
N PRO A 80 -22.62 4.67 -0.80
CA PRO A 80 -23.07 6.05 -0.90
C PRO A 80 -24.60 6.12 -0.82
N LEU A 81 -25.11 7.20 -0.22
CA LEU A 81 -26.49 7.63 -0.38
C LEU A 81 -26.61 8.38 -1.70
N THR A 82 -27.70 8.16 -2.45
CA THR A 82 -27.95 8.82 -3.73
C THR A 82 -29.25 9.62 -3.69
N VAL A 83 -29.37 10.60 -4.60
CA VAL A 83 -30.60 11.39 -4.80
C VAL A 83 -31.81 10.48 -5.09
N ARG A 84 -31.61 9.37 -5.80
CA ARG A 84 -32.67 8.36 -6.04
C ARG A 84 -33.10 7.69 -4.74
N ASP A 85 -32.16 7.30 -3.87
CA ASP A 85 -32.51 6.68 -2.59
C ASP A 85 -33.36 7.64 -1.73
N ILE A 86 -33.05 8.94 -1.77
CA ILE A 86 -33.84 9.97 -1.08
C ILE A 86 -35.22 10.09 -1.73
N TYR A 87 -35.30 10.19 -3.06
CA TYR A 87 -36.55 10.27 -3.80
C TYR A 87 -37.49 9.10 -3.47
N ASP A 88 -37.00 7.87 -3.55
CA ASP A 88 -37.79 6.66 -3.30
C ASP A 88 -38.26 6.57 -1.84
N SER A 89 -37.42 7.05 -0.90
CA SER A 89 -37.79 7.10 0.53
C SER A 89 -38.79 8.21 0.83
N LEU A 90 -38.69 9.33 0.12
CA LEU A 90 -39.62 10.45 0.28
C LEU A 90 -40.99 10.11 -0.28
N LYS A 91 -41.06 9.42 -1.41
CA LYS A 91 -42.33 8.95 -1.99
C LYS A 91 -43.14 8.11 -0.98
N ASP A 92 -42.48 7.18 -0.29
CA ASP A 92 -43.10 6.38 0.77
C ASP A 92 -43.54 7.23 1.97
N ALA A 93 -42.77 8.26 2.32
CA ALA A 93 -43.11 9.15 3.42
C ALA A 93 -44.33 10.02 3.11
N GLU A 94 -44.47 10.46 1.86
CA GLU A 94 -45.59 11.28 1.38
C GLU A 94 -46.92 10.52 1.35
N GLU A 95 -46.88 9.18 1.22
CA GLU A 95 -48.07 8.34 1.42
C GLU A 95 -48.56 8.36 2.88
N CYS A 96 -47.72 8.81 3.81
CA CYS A 96 -48.01 8.81 5.25
C CYS A 96 -48.36 10.20 5.79
N ASP A 97 -47.55 11.21 5.47
CA ASP A 97 -47.72 12.60 5.88
C ASP A 97 -47.01 13.53 4.88
N SER A 98 -47.58 14.71 4.66
CA SER A 98 -46.99 15.77 3.84
C SER A 98 -45.86 16.53 4.56
N LYS A 99 -45.88 16.54 5.89
CA LYS A 99 -44.79 17.10 6.70
C LYS A 99 -43.79 16.00 6.96
N ILE A 100 -42.56 16.16 6.50
CA ILE A 100 -41.52 15.14 6.59
C ILE A 100 -40.25 15.79 7.16
N THR A 101 -39.50 15.03 7.96
CA THR A 101 -38.23 15.49 8.52
C THR A 101 -37.16 14.45 8.20
N ILE A 102 -36.04 14.91 7.63
CA ILE A 102 -34.86 14.06 7.39
C ILE A 102 -33.92 14.23 8.59
N ILE A 103 -33.45 13.12 9.15
CA ILE A 103 -32.34 13.10 10.10
C ILE A 103 -31.13 12.48 9.40
N ALA A 104 -30.05 13.25 9.27
CA ALA A 104 -28.88 12.87 8.49
C ALA A 104 -27.56 13.22 9.19
N PHE A 105 -26.60 12.30 9.11
CA PHE A 105 -25.22 12.55 9.49
C PHE A 105 -24.53 13.51 8.51
N GLN A 106 -23.48 14.19 8.99
CA GLN A 106 -22.72 15.19 8.25
C GLN A 106 -22.36 14.76 6.81
N ASN A 107 -21.94 13.50 6.65
CA ASN A 107 -21.52 12.96 5.35
C ASN A 107 -22.67 12.64 4.37
N MET A 108 -23.93 12.84 4.78
CA MET A 108 -25.13 12.68 3.96
C MET A 108 -25.81 14.02 3.63
N LEU A 109 -25.45 15.10 4.34
CA LEU A 109 -26.12 16.40 4.23
C LEU A 109 -26.06 16.99 2.82
N SER A 110 -24.91 16.86 2.14
CA SER A 110 -24.77 17.37 0.77
C SER A 110 -25.80 16.74 -0.16
N VAL A 111 -25.94 15.40 -0.12
CA VAL A 111 -26.91 14.68 -0.97
C VAL A 111 -28.35 15.05 -0.63
N CYS A 112 -28.65 15.27 0.65
CA CYS A 112 -29.97 15.73 1.07
C CYS A 112 -30.28 17.16 0.59
N ARG A 113 -29.29 18.07 0.65
CA ARG A 113 -29.43 19.45 0.16
C ARG A 113 -29.52 19.50 -1.37
N ASP A 114 -28.67 18.74 -2.06
CA ASP A 114 -28.73 18.59 -3.52
C ASP A 114 -30.14 18.13 -3.95
N PHE A 115 -30.73 17.17 -3.23
CA PHE A 115 -32.09 16.74 -3.49
C PHE A 115 -33.12 17.87 -3.29
N THR A 116 -33.06 18.61 -2.17
CA THR A 116 -34.01 19.71 -1.92
C THR A 116 -33.87 20.83 -2.94
N ASP A 117 -32.65 21.13 -3.38
CA ASP A 117 -32.36 22.17 -4.36
C ASP A 117 -32.85 21.76 -5.75
N ILE A 118 -32.58 20.52 -6.19
CA ILE A 118 -33.03 19.99 -7.49
C ILE A 118 -34.55 19.90 -7.57
N THR A 119 -35.21 19.55 -6.46
CA THR A 119 -36.66 19.33 -6.44
C THR A 119 -37.47 20.56 -6.02
N GLU A 120 -36.81 21.64 -5.62
CA GLU A 120 -37.41 22.84 -5.03
C GLU A 120 -38.33 22.53 -3.82
N ARG A 121 -38.07 21.42 -3.13
CA ARG A 121 -38.86 20.96 -1.99
C ARG A 121 -38.30 21.49 -0.68
N SER A 122 -39.15 22.14 0.11
CA SER A 122 -38.80 22.54 1.48
C SER A 122 -38.96 21.37 2.44
N ILE A 123 -37.86 20.69 2.77
CA ILE A 123 -37.83 19.58 3.73
C ILE A 123 -36.96 19.98 4.92
N ASN A 124 -37.47 19.78 6.13
CA ASN A 124 -36.68 20.01 7.34
C ASN A 124 -35.59 18.94 7.46
N ILE A 125 -34.32 19.33 7.42
CA ILE A 125 -33.16 18.44 7.58
C ILE A 125 -32.52 18.74 8.94
N ILE A 126 -32.46 17.74 9.81
CA ILE A 126 -31.78 17.79 11.10
C ILE A 126 -30.44 17.06 10.98
N GLU A 127 -29.38 17.79 11.28
CA GLU A 127 -28.01 17.28 11.35
C GLU A 127 -27.75 16.60 12.70
N VAL A 128 -26.99 15.50 12.64
CA VAL A 128 -26.53 14.70 13.80
C VAL A 128 -25.11 14.20 13.58
N ASP A 129 -24.30 14.12 14.62
CA ASP A 129 -22.92 13.61 14.51
C ASP A 129 -22.77 12.19 15.05
N ASN A 130 -23.62 11.77 15.98
CA ASN A 130 -23.52 10.49 16.67
C ASN A 130 -24.90 9.93 17.05
N GLU A 131 -24.92 8.67 17.50
CA GLU A 131 -26.17 7.99 17.88
C GLU A 131 -26.91 8.67 19.04
N LYS A 132 -26.19 9.28 19.99
CA LYS A 132 -26.80 9.96 21.14
C LYS A 132 -27.60 11.17 20.69
N GLU A 133 -27.04 11.97 19.79
CA GLU A 133 -27.74 13.12 19.21
C GLU A 133 -28.99 12.72 18.41
N VAL A 134 -28.98 11.56 17.75
CA VAL A 134 -30.19 11.07 17.05
C VAL A 134 -31.37 10.97 18.02
N GLU A 135 -31.16 10.36 19.19
CA GLU A 135 -32.24 10.22 20.18
C GLU A 135 -32.67 11.59 20.74
N GLU A 136 -31.71 12.44 21.11
CA GLU A 136 -31.99 13.79 21.63
C GLU A 136 -32.79 14.63 20.63
N LYS A 137 -32.41 14.63 19.35
CA LYS A 137 -33.12 15.37 18.29
C LYS A 137 -34.51 14.83 18.02
N ILE A 138 -34.74 13.51 18.12
CA ILE A 138 -36.07 12.92 18.00
C ILE A 138 -36.97 13.37 19.18
N ILE A 139 -36.43 13.44 20.39
CA ILE A 139 -37.15 13.94 21.57
C ILE A 139 -37.53 15.41 21.39
N ASP A 140 -36.62 16.25 20.90
CA ASP A 140 -36.88 17.66 20.67
C ASP A 140 -37.87 17.90 19.51
N LEU A 141 -37.79 17.08 18.46
CA LEU A 141 -38.77 17.10 17.37
C LEU A 141 -40.17 16.76 17.87
N LYS A 142 -40.31 15.84 18.83
CA LYS A 142 -41.60 15.48 19.43
C LYS A 142 -42.28 16.66 20.11
N LYS A 143 -41.49 17.53 20.78
CA LYS A 143 -41.97 18.71 21.51
C LYS A 143 -42.35 19.86 20.58
N SER A 144 -41.61 20.01 19.48
CA SER A 144 -41.67 21.20 18.61
C SER A 144 -42.49 20.99 17.33
N SER A 145 -42.78 19.75 16.93
CA SER A 145 -43.41 19.46 15.66
C SER A 145 -44.65 18.57 15.79
N SER A 146 -45.67 18.89 14.98
CA SER A 146 -46.84 18.02 14.76
C SER A 146 -46.52 16.84 13.84
N ASN A 147 -45.38 16.88 13.15
CA ASN A 147 -44.94 15.82 12.24
C ASN A 147 -44.68 14.51 13.02
N ARG A 148 -45.10 13.38 12.45
CA ARG A 148 -44.83 12.03 12.96
C ARG A 148 -44.10 11.13 11.96
N VAL A 149 -43.52 11.66 10.89
CA VAL A 149 -42.74 10.92 9.88
C VAL A 149 -41.30 11.42 9.79
N ILE A 150 -40.35 10.51 9.99
CA ILE A 150 -38.91 10.77 9.89
C ILE A 150 -38.28 9.88 8.80
N ILE A 151 -37.43 10.47 7.98
CA ILE A 151 -36.55 9.76 7.04
C ILE A 151 -35.11 9.82 7.52
N GLY A 152 -34.30 8.77 7.32
CA GLY A 152 -32.90 8.80 7.72
C GLY A 152 -32.16 7.47 7.56
N GLY A 153 -30.95 7.41 8.12
CA GLY A 153 -30.19 6.16 8.21
C GLY A 153 -30.83 5.17 9.20
N GLY A 154 -30.45 3.89 9.15
CA GLY A 154 -31.11 2.80 9.90
C GLY A 154 -31.25 3.01 11.41
N ILE A 155 -30.42 3.88 12.00
CA ILE A 155 -30.49 4.20 13.43
C ILE A 155 -31.83 4.84 13.85
N ILE A 156 -32.50 5.57 12.95
CA ILE A 156 -33.79 6.18 13.29
C ILE A 156 -34.86 5.12 13.59
N ALA A 157 -34.78 3.93 12.97
CA ALA A 157 -35.75 2.86 13.18
C ALA A 157 -35.68 2.29 14.61
N ARG A 158 -34.56 2.49 15.32
CA ARG A 158 -34.41 2.10 16.72
C ARG A 158 -35.07 3.07 17.69
N TYR A 159 -35.06 4.37 17.37
CA TYR A 159 -35.48 5.43 18.31
C TYR A 159 -36.82 6.06 17.95
N GLY A 160 -37.10 6.31 16.67
CA GLY A 160 -38.32 6.97 16.22
C GLY A 160 -39.60 6.33 16.74
N PRO A 161 -39.79 4.99 16.61
CA PRO A 161 -41.01 4.33 17.10
C PRO A 161 -41.23 4.50 18.61
N LYS A 162 -40.16 4.54 19.42
CA LYS A 162 -40.26 4.74 20.88
C LYS A 162 -40.90 6.08 21.25
N TYR A 163 -40.74 7.08 20.39
CA TYR A 163 -41.24 8.44 20.60
C TYR A 163 -42.48 8.77 19.78
N GLY A 164 -43.05 7.79 19.05
CA GLY A 164 -44.28 7.93 18.28
C GLY A 164 -44.08 8.41 16.84
N PHE A 165 -42.87 8.28 16.29
CA PHE A 165 -42.59 8.56 14.89
C PHE A 165 -42.66 7.29 14.05
N LYS A 166 -43.34 7.38 12.89
CA LYS A 166 -43.14 6.48 11.77
C LYS A 166 -41.80 6.81 11.13
N THR A 167 -40.97 5.78 10.95
CA THR A 167 -39.62 5.93 10.41
C THR A 167 -39.47 5.25 9.07
N ILE A 168 -38.87 5.95 8.12
CA ILE A 168 -38.55 5.41 6.79
C ILE A 168 -37.04 5.47 6.61
N VAL A 169 -36.42 4.30 6.58
CA VAL A 169 -34.98 4.19 6.35
C VAL A 169 -34.69 4.41 4.87
N PHE A 170 -33.60 5.09 4.56
CA PHE A 170 -33.18 5.30 3.17
C PHE A 170 -33.10 3.99 2.39
N LYS A 171 -33.96 3.86 1.36
CA LYS A 171 -34.00 2.71 0.45
C LYS A 171 -32.80 2.72 -0.47
N THR A 172 -31.72 2.04 -0.08
CA THR A 172 -30.55 1.97 -0.95
C THR A 172 -30.73 0.95 -2.07
N GLY A 173 -30.60 1.45 -3.30
CA GLY A 173 -30.64 0.63 -4.49
C GLY A 173 -29.47 -0.35 -4.60
N LYS A 174 -29.73 -1.51 -5.23
CA LYS A 174 -28.73 -2.52 -5.60
C LYS A 174 -27.52 -1.91 -6.31
N SER A 175 -27.74 -0.91 -7.18
CA SER A 175 -26.69 -0.23 -7.95
C SER A 175 -25.65 0.48 -7.07
N SER A 176 -26.05 1.07 -5.95
CA SER A 176 -25.14 1.73 -5.00
C SER A 176 -24.25 0.70 -4.29
N ILE A 177 -24.79 -0.47 -3.97
CA ILE A 177 -24.03 -1.59 -3.39
C ILE A 177 -23.04 -2.15 -4.40
N ILE A 178 -23.48 -2.41 -5.64
CA ILE A 178 -22.61 -2.84 -6.75
C ILE A 178 -21.47 -1.86 -6.96
N LYS A 179 -21.76 -0.54 -6.94
CA LYS A 179 -20.73 0.50 -7.07
C LYS A 179 -19.70 0.43 -5.94
N ALA A 180 -20.16 0.28 -4.69
CA ALA A 180 -19.27 0.15 -3.53
C ALA A 180 -18.41 -1.12 -3.61
N ILE A 181 -18.96 -2.25 -4.06
CA ILE A 181 -18.20 -3.49 -4.26
C ILE A 181 -17.14 -3.31 -5.35
N LYS A 182 -17.51 -2.73 -6.51
CA LYS A 182 -16.55 -2.42 -7.59
C LYS A 182 -15.41 -1.52 -7.12
N GLU A 183 -15.72 -0.51 -6.32
CA GLU A 183 -14.73 0.38 -5.73
C GLU A 183 -13.83 -0.37 -4.74
N GLY A 184 -14.42 -1.20 -3.88
CA GLY A 184 -13.67 -2.07 -2.97
C GLY A 184 -12.70 -3.01 -3.69
N ILE A 185 -13.13 -3.63 -4.78
CA ILE A 185 -12.25 -4.48 -5.61
C ILE A 185 -11.08 -3.67 -6.18
N LYS A 186 -11.32 -2.45 -6.67
CA LYS A 186 -10.24 -1.58 -7.20
C LYS A 186 -9.23 -1.23 -6.11
N VAL A 187 -9.71 -0.83 -4.94
CA VAL A 187 -8.85 -0.50 -3.79
C VAL A 187 -8.07 -1.74 -3.33
N ALA A 188 -8.71 -2.89 -3.19
CA ALA A 188 -8.06 -4.15 -2.84
C ALA A 188 -6.92 -4.51 -3.81
N LYS A 189 -7.16 -4.38 -5.12
CA LYS A 189 -6.15 -4.64 -6.15
C LYS A 189 -4.96 -3.68 -6.02
N ALA A 190 -5.22 -2.38 -5.91
CA ALA A 190 -4.18 -1.37 -5.77
C ALA A 190 -3.32 -1.61 -4.51
N THR A 191 -3.94 -1.81 -3.35
CA THR A 191 -3.23 -2.07 -2.09
C THR A 191 -2.43 -3.37 -2.14
N LYS A 192 -2.96 -4.44 -2.75
CA LYS A 192 -2.19 -5.69 -2.94
C LYS A 192 -0.99 -5.51 -3.86
N GLU A 193 -1.16 -4.78 -4.96
CA GLU A 193 -0.05 -4.49 -5.88
C GLU A 193 1.03 -3.66 -5.23
N GLU A 194 0.65 -2.65 -4.45
CA GLU A 194 1.56 -1.83 -3.65
C GLU A 194 2.34 -2.68 -2.63
N LYS A 195 1.64 -3.52 -1.84
CA LYS A 195 2.29 -4.47 -0.91
C LYS A 195 3.26 -5.40 -1.63
N LYS A 196 2.89 -5.92 -2.81
CA LYS A 196 3.77 -6.77 -3.63
C LYS A 196 4.98 -6.00 -4.15
N ARG A 197 4.83 -4.75 -4.59
CA ARG A 197 5.93 -3.89 -5.03
C ARG A 197 6.89 -3.61 -3.88
N GLY A 198 6.37 -3.25 -2.71
CA GLY A 198 7.16 -3.04 -1.49
C GLY A 198 7.93 -4.29 -1.07
N ALA A 199 7.28 -5.46 -1.03
CA ALA A 199 7.95 -6.72 -0.71
C ALA A 199 9.03 -7.10 -1.73
N ARG A 200 8.80 -6.88 -3.02
CA ARG A 200 9.80 -7.10 -4.08
C ARG A 200 11.00 -6.17 -3.91
N PHE A 201 10.75 -4.87 -3.69
CA PHE A 201 11.81 -3.88 -3.48
C PHE A 201 12.65 -4.24 -2.23
N LYS A 202 12.00 -4.55 -1.10
CA LYS A 202 12.67 -5.02 0.11
C LYS A 202 13.53 -6.26 -0.18
N GLY A 203 13.02 -7.22 -0.94
CA GLY A 203 13.77 -8.41 -1.35
C GLY A 203 15.01 -8.09 -2.18
N ILE A 204 14.91 -7.16 -3.14
CA ILE A 204 16.05 -6.71 -3.97
C ILE A 204 17.12 -6.03 -3.12
N VAL A 205 16.71 -5.10 -2.25
CA VAL A 205 17.61 -4.35 -1.37
C VAL A 205 18.31 -5.30 -0.38
N GLU A 206 17.56 -6.20 0.24
CA GLU A 206 18.10 -7.14 1.24
C GLU A 206 19.11 -8.13 0.64
N ASN A 207 18.87 -8.58 -0.60
CA ASN A 207 19.78 -9.53 -1.28
C ASN A 207 20.89 -8.82 -2.08
N SER A 208 20.98 -7.49 -2.02
CA SER A 208 22.08 -6.77 -2.64
C SER A 208 23.40 -7.10 -1.96
N ARG A 209 24.45 -7.21 -2.76
CA ARG A 209 25.83 -7.40 -2.27
C ARG A 209 26.45 -6.10 -1.78
N ASP A 210 25.89 -4.98 -2.21
CA ASP A 210 26.28 -3.65 -1.79
C ASP A 210 25.55 -3.29 -0.50
N GLY A 211 26.21 -2.51 0.35
CA GLY A 211 25.54 -1.93 1.51
C GLY A 211 24.57 -0.87 1.03
N ILE A 212 23.30 -1.02 1.35
CA ILE A 212 22.25 -0.08 0.97
C ILE A 212 21.52 0.35 2.23
N PHE A 213 21.40 1.65 2.42
CA PHE A 213 20.52 2.23 3.41
C PHE A 213 19.86 3.51 2.90
N SER A 214 18.72 3.85 3.48
CA SER A 214 17.97 5.05 3.10
C SER A 214 17.40 5.77 4.31
N PHE A 215 17.12 7.05 4.14
CA PHE A 215 16.64 7.96 5.17
C PHE A 215 15.61 8.91 4.60
N ASP A 216 14.65 9.30 5.42
CA ASP A 216 13.58 10.22 5.04
C ASP A 216 14.04 11.70 5.10
N LYS A 217 13.16 12.62 4.68
CA LYS A 217 13.39 14.07 4.75
C LYS A 217 13.70 14.63 6.14
N ASN A 218 13.38 13.91 7.21
CA ASN A 218 13.68 14.30 8.57
C ASN A 218 15.01 13.68 9.05
N GLY A 219 15.77 13.08 8.14
CA GLY A 219 17.02 12.39 8.44
C GLY A 219 16.84 11.06 9.16
N LEU A 220 15.62 10.51 9.26
CA LEU A 220 15.39 9.24 9.96
C LEU A 220 15.68 8.07 9.04
N ILE A 221 16.59 7.18 9.45
CA ILE A 221 16.94 5.98 8.68
C ILE A 221 15.75 5.03 8.63
N ASN A 222 15.30 4.66 7.43
CA ASN A 222 14.11 3.83 7.22
C ASN A 222 14.42 2.43 6.66
N THR A 223 15.57 2.26 5.98
CA THR A 223 16.03 0.97 5.45
C THR A 223 17.51 0.81 5.71
N PHE A 224 17.93 -0.39 6.07
CA PHE A 224 19.33 -0.75 6.28
C PHE A 224 19.51 -2.26 6.00
N ASN A 225 20.17 -2.62 4.91
CA ASN A 225 20.27 -4.03 4.50
C ASN A 225 21.42 -4.78 5.21
N SER A 226 21.39 -6.11 5.18
CA SER A 226 22.44 -6.94 5.82
C SER A 226 23.86 -6.72 5.27
N SER A 227 24.02 -6.24 4.04
CA SER A 227 25.33 -5.86 3.51
C SER A 227 25.85 -4.56 4.15
N ALA A 228 24.98 -3.57 4.38
CA ALA A 228 25.32 -2.35 5.09
C ALA A 228 25.72 -2.66 6.54
N GLU A 229 25.04 -3.61 7.19
CA GLU A 229 25.40 -4.05 8.54
C GLU A 229 26.84 -4.55 8.63
N LYS A 230 27.25 -5.38 7.66
CA LYS A 230 28.60 -5.95 7.61
C LYS A 230 29.66 -4.89 7.29
N LEU A 231 29.35 -3.98 6.36
CA LEU A 231 30.30 -2.96 5.91
C LEU A 231 30.51 -1.87 6.96
N LEU A 232 29.42 -1.41 7.59
CA LEU A 232 29.45 -0.34 8.59
C LEU A 232 29.62 -0.87 10.02
N LYS A 233 29.59 -2.19 10.23
CA LYS A 233 29.69 -2.84 11.55
C LYS A 233 28.61 -2.35 12.54
N ALA A 234 27.40 -2.14 12.04
CA ALA A 234 26.24 -1.69 12.82
C ALA A 234 25.04 -2.57 12.50
N LYS A 235 24.19 -2.88 13.48
CA LYS A 235 22.97 -3.67 13.22
C LYS A 235 21.83 -2.77 12.79
N GLY A 236 21.04 -3.18 11.81
CA GLY A 236 19.89 -2.44 11.32
C GLY A 236 18.86 -2.18 12.42
N GLU A 237 18.64 -3.13 13.31
CA GLU A 237 17.75 -3.00 14.49
C GLU A 237 18.16 -1.84 15.42
N ASP A 238 19.45 -1.53 15.50
CA ASP A 238 19.98 -0.46 16.35
C ASP A 238 20.04 0.89 15.62
N ILE A 239 19.87 0.91 14.30
CA ILE A 239 20.13 2.07 13.44
C ILE A 239 18.85 2.60 12.80
N VAL A 240 17.91 1.73 12.41
CA VAL A 240 16.64 2.14 11.84
C VAL A 240 15.86 2.97 12.87
N GLY A 241 15.34 4.11 12.42
CA GLY A 241 14.66 5.10 13.25
C GLY A 241 15.57 6.13 13.93
N LYS A 242 16.91 5.98 13.84
CA LYS A 242 17.84 7.02 14.31
C LYS A 242 18.07 8.07 13.23
N HIS A 243 18.46 9.26 13.69
CA HIS A 243 18.86 10.34 12.79
C HIS A 243 20.22 10.01 12.14
N ILE A 244 20.35 10.31 10.84
CA ILE A 244 21.55 10.00 10.06
C ILE A 244 22.81 10.66 10.59
N ASP A 245 22.73 11.90 11.08
CA ASP A 245 23.89 12.63 11.61
C ASP A 245 24.36 12.06 12.96
N ASP A 246 23.47 11.40 13.71
CA ASP A 246 23.86 10.70 14.94
C ASP A 246 24.48 9.34 14.62
N ALA A 247 23.92 8.63 13.64
CA ALA A 247 24.35 7.29 13.28
C ALA A 247 25.65 7.30 12.49
N PHE A 248 25.77 8.18 11.50
CA PHE A 248 26.88 8.21 10.55
C PHE A 248 27.23 9.65 10.10
N PRO A 249 27.69 10.53 11.01
CA PRO A 249 28.03 11.93 10.71
C PRO A 249 29.07 12.07 9.59
N GLN A 250 29.96 11.10 9.43
CA GLN A 250 31.04 11.12 8.43
C GLN A 250 30.57 11.15 6.96
N PHE A 251 29.29 10.92 6.71
CA PHE A 251 28.76 10.92 5.36
C PHE A 251 28.15 12.27 4.94
N GLU A 252 27.84 13.20 5.85
CA GLU A 252 27.25 14.51 5.52
C GLU A 252 26.02 14.33 4.60
N LEU A 253 25.04 13.56 5.06
CA LEU A 253 23.94 13.07 4.23
C LEU A 253 22.78 14.07 4.09
N MET A 254 22.65 15.01 5.02
CA MET A 254 21.63 16.06 4.95
C MET A 254 21.81 16.96 3.73
N GLU A 255 23.05 17.21 3.28
CA GLU A 255 23.32 18.02 2.10
C GLU A 255 22.69 17.46 0.81
N VAL A 256 22.49 16.13 0.75
CA VAL A 256 21.84 15.45 -0.39
C VAL A 256 20.37 15.82 -0.45
N LEU A 257 19.72 15.97 0.71
CA LEU A 257 18.32 16.38 0.80
C LEU A 257 18.19 17.87 0.46
N ASP A 258 19.06 18.70 1.04
CA ASP A 258 19.00 20.16 0.90
C ASP A 258 19.32 20.62 -0.53
N SER A 259 20.37 20.05 -1.14
CA SER A 259 20.78 20.40 -2.50
C SER A 259 19.96 19.67 -3.57
N GLY A 260 19.41 18.50 -3.24
CA GLY A 260 18.81 17.59 -4.22
C GLY A 260 19.81 17.09 -5.28
N VAL A 261 21.11 17.21 -5.01
CA VAL A 261 22.22 16.75 -5.84
C VAL A 261 22.89 15.57 -5.15
N GLY A 262 23.05 14.46 -5.88
CA GLY A 262 23.75 13.29 -5.39
C GLY A 262 25.26 13.37 -5.60
N GLU A 263 26.01 12.63 -4.80
CA GLU A 263 27.43 12.36 -5.01
C GLU A 263 27.58 10.90 -5.42
N VAL A 264 28.23 10.61 -6.55
CA VAL A 264 28.31 9.25 -7.09
C VAL A 264 29.76 8.81 -7.12
N GLU A 265 30.01 7.57 -6.68
CA GLU A 265 31.32 6.89 -6.76
C GLU A 265 32.46 7.57 -5.98
N VAL A 266 32.17 8.24 -4.87
CA VAL A 266 33.20 8.86 -4.03
C VAL A 266 33.89 7.80 -3.17
N VAL A 267 35.22 7.70 -3.28
CA VAL A 267 36.00 6.77 -2.45
C VAL A 267 36.18 7.36 -1.06
N LYS A 268 35.68 6.66 -0.03
CA LYS A 268 35.90 7.00 1.39
C LYS A 268 36.56 5.84 2.13
N SER A 269 37.36 6.16 3.14
CA SER A 269 37.88 5.16 4.08
C SER A 269 36.99 5.14 5.33
N ILE A 270 36.35 4.02 5.60
CA ILE A 270 35.41 3.84 6.71
C ILE A 270 35.76 2.54 7.40
N ASN A 271 35.99 2.57 8.72
CA ASN A 271 36.43 1.41 9.51
C ASN A 271 37.68 0.71 8.91
N ASP A 272 38.66 1.50 8.47
CA ASP A 272 39.90 1.07 7.81
C ASP A 272 39.69 0.28 6.49
N LYS A 273 38.49 0.35 5.91
CA LYS A 273 38.18 -0.20 4.60
C LYS A 273 37.89 0.91 3.61
N LYS A 274 38.50 0.81 2.42
CA LYS A 274 38.16 1.68 1.29
C LYS A 274 36.85 1.22 0.68
N MET A 275 35.88 2.12 0.62
CA MET A 275 34.58 1.89 0.03
C MET A 275 34.27 2.98 -0.97
N MET A 276 33.57 2.61 -2.03
CA MET A 276 32.99 3.56 -2.96
C MET A 276 31.57 3.85 -2.50
N VAL A 277 31.26 5.14 -2.32
CA VAL A 277 30.03 5.64 -1.72
C VAL A 277 29.26 6.43 -2.76
N SER A 278 28.00 6.09 -2.95
CA SER A 278 27.07 6.84 -3.79
C SER A 278 25.89 7.29 -2.94
N LYS A 279 25.63 8.60 -2.93
CA LYS A 279 24.50 9.25 -2.28
C LYS A 279 23.53 9.71 -3.37
N ILE A 280 22.28 9.25 -3.31
CA ILE A 280 21.29 9.44 -4.36
C ILE A 280 20.02 10.04 -3.75
N PRO A 281 19.62 11.27 -4.14
CA PRO A 281 18.35 11.83 -3.72
C PRO A 281 17.18 11.15 -4.45
N ILE A 282 16.14 10.78 -3.72
CA ILE A 282 14.87 10.32 -4.27
C ILE A 282 13.95 11.53 -4.38
N LYS A 283 13.39 11.74 -5.58
CA LYS A 283 12.46 12.83 -5.87
C LYS A 283 11.08 12.30 -6.23
N VAL A 284 10.05 12.82 -5.57
CA VAL A 284 8.64 12.58 -5.90
C VAL A 284 8.01 13.90 -6.26
N ASN A 285 7.37 14.01 -7.44
CA ASN A 285 6.79 15.26 -7.94
C ASN A 285 7.77 16.45 -7.94
N ASN A 286 9.05 16.19 -8.24
CA ASN A 286 10.15 17.17 -8.25
C ASN A 286 10.55 17.74 -6.87
N GLU A 287 10.02 17.17 -5.77
CA GLU A 287 10.45 17.44 -4.40
C GLU A 287 11.34 16.30 -3.90
N VAL A 288 12.44 16.60 -3.21
CA VAL A 288 13.31 15.59 -2.61
C VAL A 288 12.62 15.05 -1.36
N THR A 289 12.35 13.75 -1.32
CA THR A 289 11.61 13.11 -0.22
C THR A 289 12.50 12.26 0.67
N ASP A 290 13.53 11.64 0.10
CA ASP A 290 14.39 10.67 0.75
C ASP A 290 15.80 10.70 0.15
N GLY A 291 16.77 10.12 0.86
CA GLY A 291 18.10 9.83 0.35
C GLY A 291 18.42 8.34 0.41
N VAL A 292 19.16 7.84 -0.57
CA VAL A 292 19.70 6.47 -0.60
C VAL A 292 21.22 6.55 -0.61
N VAL A 293 21.86 5.72 0.20
CA VAL A 293 23.30 5.52 0.20
C VAL A 293 23.60 4.10 -0.25
N MET A 294 24.50 3.98 -1.23
CA MET A 294 25.07 2.72 -1.68
C MET A 294 26.56 2.66 -1.35
N LEU A 295 27.00 1.53 -0.83
CA LEU A 295 28.36 1.26 -0.38
C LEU A 295 28.89 0.03 -1.13
N HIS A 296 29.90 0.24 -1.97
CA HIS A 296 30.60 -0.84 -2.66
C HIS A 296 31.94 -1.11 -1.98
N ASP A 297 32.19 -2.38 -1.64
CA ASP A 297 33.49 -2.82 -1.12
C ASP A 297 34.52 -2.90 -2.26
N ILE A 298 35.49 -1.98 -2.26
CA ILE A 298 36.50 -1.88 -3.32
C ILE A 298 37.40 -3.12 -3.34
N ASN A 299 37.73 -3.71 -2.19
CA ASN A 299 38.56 -4.91 -2.14
C ASN A 299 37.88 -6.07 -2.86
N ARG A 300 36.55 -6.16 -2.74
CA ARG A 300 35.76 -7.17 -3.44
C ARG A 300 35.77 -6.94 -4.95
N ILE A 301 35.64 -5.68 -5.40
CA ILE A 301 35.71 -5.34 -6.82
C ILE A 301 37.05 -5.81 -7.40
N GLN A 302 38.16 -5.52 -6.71
CA GLN A 302 39.49 -5.96 -7.11
C GLN A 302 39.61 -7.50 -7.14
N GLN A 303 39.12 -8.20 -6.12
CA GLN A 303 39.13 -9.67 -6.10
C GLN A 303 38.30 -10.28 -7.23
N MET A 304 37.17 -9.65 -7.57
CA MET A 304 36.33 -10.06 -8.70
C MET A 304 37.02 -9.82 -10.03
N GLU A 305 37.69 -8.68 -10.21
CA GLU A 305 38.51 -8.37 -11.38
C GLU A 305 39.64 -9.39 -11.56
N GLU A 306 40.38 -9.70 -10.49
CA GLU A 306 41.43 -10.73 -10.50
C GLU A 306 40.88 -12.11 -10.85
N LYS A 307 39.69 -12.45 -10.35
CA LYS A 307 39.02 -13.70 -10.70
C LYS A 307 38.62 -13.73 -12.18
N ILE A 308 37.98 -12.67 -12.68
CA ILE A 308 37.59 -12.56 -14.10
C ILE A 308 38.82 -12.66 -14.99
N ARG A 309 39.90 -11.97 -14.64
CA ARG A 309 41.17 -12.03 -15.36
C ARG A 309 41.75 -13.45 -15.36
N ARG A 310 41.70 -14.16 -14.24
CA ARG A 310 42.12 -15.57 -14.17
C ARG A 310 41.23 -16.46 -15.04
N ASP A 311 39.92 -16.35 -14.92
CA ASP A 311 38.95 -17.16 -15.68
C ASP A 311 39.13 -16.93 -17.20
N ALA A 312 39.34 -15.68 -17.62
CA ALA A 312 39.64 -15.31 -19.00
C ALA A 312 40.97 -15.91 -19.49
N LEU A 313 42.01 -15.91 -18.65
CA LEU A 313 43.30 -16.55 -18.98
C LEU A 313 43.19 -18.08 -19.07
N SER A 314 42.45 -18.72 -18.16
CA SER A 314 42.23 -20.18 -18.19
C SER A 314 41.35 -20.65 -19.36
N SER A 315 40.62 -19.75 -20.00
CA SER A 315 39.83 -20.05 -21.20
C SER A 315 40.62 -19.96 -22.50
N GLY A 316 41.92 -19.58 -22.46
CA GLY A 316 42.59 -18.98 -23.61
C GLY A 316 44.10 -19.21 -23.71
N PHE A 317 44.61 -20.41 -23.45
CA PHE A 317 45.87 -20.81 -24.10
C PHE A 317 45.59 -21.24 -25.54
N SER A 318 45.26 -20.28 -26.41
CA SER A 318 45.33 -20.47 -27.85
C SER A 318 46.63 -19.86 -28.35
N ALA A 319 47.58 -20.71 -28.75
CA ALA A 319 48.78 -20.22 -29.40
C ALA A 319 48.39 -19.58 -30.75
N ASN A 320 48.78 -18.32 -30.97
CA ASN A 320 48.53 -17.64 -32.25
C ASN A 320 49.31 -18.29 -33.42
N TYR A 321 50.35 -19.06 -33.09
CA TYR A 321 51.17 -19.83 -34.01
C TYR A 321 51.42 -21.20 -33.43
N THR A 322 51.48 -22.21 -34.29
CA THR A 322 51.76 -23.59 -33.96
C THR A 322 53.17 -23.97 -34.38
N PHE A 323 53.64 -25.16 -33.98
CA PHE A 323 54.91 -25.70 -34.47
C PHE A 323 54.94 -25.89 -35.99
N GLU A 324 53.78 -25.95 -36.66
CA GLU A 324 53.68 -26.05 -38.13
C GLU A 324 53.97 -24.71 -38.81
N ASP A 325 53.77 -23.60 -38.12
CA ASP A 325 54.09 -22.26 -38.60
C ASP A 325 55.59 -21.92 -38.46
N MET A 326 56.36 -22.77 -37.76
CA MET A 326 57.80 -22.57 -37.58
C MET A 326 58.59 -23.04 -38.80
N VAL A 327 59.27 -22.11 -39.45
CA VAL A 327 60.15 -22.40 -40.57
C VAL A 327 61.50 -22.95 -40.05
N SER A 328 61.82 -24.21 -40.37
CA SER A 328 63.10 -24.84 -39.99
C SER A 328 63.83 -25.46 -41.20
N TYR A 329 65.12 -25.11 -41.36
CA TYR A 329 65.94 -25.55 -42.50
C TYR A 329 67.11 -26.44 -42.10
N SER A 330 67.54 -26.41 -40.83
CA SER A 330 68.68 -27.21 -40.35
C SER A 330 68.22 -28.40 -39.51
N GLN A 331 69.06 -29.44 -39.44
CA GLN A 331 68.78 -30.61 -38.60
C GLN A 331 68.63 -30.24 -37.12
N LYS A 332 69.48 -29.35 -36.61
CA LYS A 332 69.40 -28.85 -35.23
C LYS A 332 68.10 -28.10 -34.93
N SER A 333 67.62 -27.27 -35.87
CA SER A 333 66.35 -26.56 -35.68
C SER A 333 65.14 -27.52 -35.67
N LYS A 334 65.21 -28.63 -36.40
CA LYS A 334 64.16 -29.66 -36.38
C LYS A 334 64.16 -30.42 -35.05
N GLU A 335 65.34 -30.75 -34.52
CA GLU A 335 65.49 -31.40 -33.22
C GLU A 335 64.92 -30.54 -32.08
N VAL A 336 65.17 -29.22 -32.11
CA VAL A 336 64.61 -28.29 -31.10
C VAL A 336 63.07 -28.27 -31.13
N ILE A 337 62.46 -28.30 -32.32
CA ILE A 337 61.00 -28.34 -32.46
C ILE A 337 60.45 -29.66 -31.89
N GLU A 338 61.10 -30.80 -32.15
CA GLU A 338 60.65 -32.09 -31.61
C GLU A 338 60.74 -32.14 -30.09
N ILE A 339 61.84 -31.65 -29.50
CA ILE A 339 61.97 -31.55 -28.04
C ILE A 339 60.87 -30.63 -27.47
N ALA A 340 60.67 -29.45 -28.06
CA ALA A 340 59.63 -28.51 -27.59
C ALA A 340 58.22 -29.11 -27.67
N LYS A 341 57.90 -29.92 -28.69
CA LYS A 341 56.63 -30.67 -28.79
C LYS A 341 56.46 -31.70 -27.68
N GLU A 342 57.53 -32.35 -27.21
CA GLU A 342 57.43 -33.30 -26.09
C GLU A 342 57.12 -32.57 -24.78
N TYR A 343 57.80 -31.45 -24.52
CA TYR A 343 57.55 -30.63 -23.32
C TYR A 343 56.18 -29.96 -23.34
N ALA A 344 55.65 -29.57 -24.50
CA ALA A 344 54.32 -28.96 -24.60
C ALA A 344 53.15 -29.90 -24.27
N LYS A 345 53.40 -31.22 -24.13
CA LYS A 345 52.35 -32.22 -23.77
C LYS A 345 52.08 -32.31 -22.27
N VAL A 346 52.86 -31.64 -21.43
CA VAL A 346 52.68 -31.67 -19.97
C VAL A 346 52.19 -30.31 -19.48
N ASP A 347 51.21 -30.31 -18.57
CA ASP A 347 50.62 -29.09 -17.97
C ASP A 347 51.53 -28.42 -16.92
N SER A 348 52.81 -28.80 -16.86
CA SER A 348 53.77 -28.20 -15.94
C SER A 348 54.36 -26.93 -16.54
N THR A 349 54.41 -25.85 -15.77
CA THR A 349 55.19 -24.67 -16.14
C THR A 349 56.68 -25.05 -16.07
N ILE A 350 57.43 -24.78 -17.15
CA ILE A 350 58.89 -25.04 -17.25
C ILE A 350 59.63 -23.73 -17.08
#